data_AF-A0A657AZ61-F1
#
_entry.id   AF-A0A657AZ61-F1
#
_cell.length_a   1.000
_cell.length_b   1.000
_cell.length_c   1.000
_cell.angle_alpha   90.00
_cell.angle_beta   90.00
_cell.angle_gamma   90.00
#
_symmetry.space_group_name_H-M   'P 1'
#
loop_
_entity.id
_entity.type
_entity.pdbx_description
1 polymer ?
#
loop_
_entity_poly.entity_id
_entity_poly.type
_entity_poly.pdbx_seq_one_letter_code
_entity_poly.pdbx_strand_id
1 'polypeptide(L)'
;MMVVEESQSSLVLTKRSITAYVESAGDKLHLANIGQALDSARGGMLLLGRERVASVIAASEKCIQQELLDSQSLPDEKLLETLADALSSVEYYIDSLGKSSSLNDDLLKLSEDSLKSIGYDVVA
;
A
#
# COMPACT_ATOMS: atom_id res chain seq x y z
N MET A 1 -1.78 -10.50 16.34
CA MET A 1 -0.32 -10.76 16.31
C MET A 1 0.31 -9.41 16.09
N MET A 2 1.15 -8.95 17.02
CA MET A 2 1.61 -7.56 17.05
C MET A 2 2.09 -7.03 15.68
N VAL A 3 2.89 -7.83 14.96
CA VAL A 3 3.41 -7.47 13.63
C VAL A 3 2.30 -7.24 12.59
N VAL A 4 1.26 -8.09 12.58
CA VAL A 4 0.12 -7.96 11.66
C VAL A 4 -0.65 -6.66 11.94
N GLU A 5 -0.89 -6.37 13.22
CA GLU A 5 -1.63 -5.17 13.66
C GLU A 5 -0.85 -3.88 13.34
N GLU A 6 0.47 -3.92 13.46
CA GLU A 6 1.37 -2.81 13.10
C GLU A 6 1.38 -2.56 11.58
N SER A 7 1.50 -3.63 10.77
CA SER A 7 1.43 -3.52 9.32
C SER A 7 0.09 -2.95 8.85
N GLN A 8 -1.03 -3.38 9.45
CA GLN A 8 -2.36 -2.81 9.15
C GLN A 8 -2.44 -1.34 9.51
N SER A 9 -1.99 -0.97 10.71
CA SER A 9 -1.99 0.43 11.16
C SER A 9 -1.22 1.34 10.21
N SER A 10 -0.09 0.85 9.68
CA SER A 10 0.74 1.55 8.71
C SER A 10 0.05 1.73 7.35
N LEU A 11 -0.69 0.73 6.86
CA LEU A 11 -1.47 0.83 5.63
C LEU A 11 -2.68 1.77 5.77
N VAL A 12 -3.36 1.73 6.91
CA VAL A 12 -4.46 2.67 7.24
C VAL A 12 -3.94 4.10 7.26
N LEU A 13 -2.80 4.34 7.91
CA LEU A 13 -2.16 5.66 7.92
C LEU A 13 -1.84 6.12 6.49
N THR A 14 -1.25 5.24 5.68
CA THR A 14 -0.89 5.54 4.28
C THR A 14 -2.10 6.02 3.48
N LYS A 15 -3.21 5.26 3.51
CA LYS A 15 -4.43 5.64 2.78
C LYS A 15 -4.99 6.98 3.25
N ARG A 16 -5.03 7.22 4.56
CA ARG A 16 -5.51 8.49 5.12
C ARG A 16 -4.64 9.68 4.70
N SER A 17 -3.33 9.48 4.67
CA SER A 17 -2.39 10.51 4.20
C SER A 17 -2.57 10.81 2.70
N ILE A 18 -2.83 9.79 1.88
CA ILE A 18 -3.16 9.99 0.45
C ILE A 18 -4.45 10.80 0.30
N THR A 19 -5.51 10.46 1.05
CA THR A 19 -6.77 11.23 1.03
C THR A 19 -6.52 12.68 1.43
N ALA A 20 -5.79 12.93 2.52
CA ALA A 20 -5.50 14.28 2.99
C ALA A 20 -4.65 15.09 1.98
N TYR A 21 -3.71 14.45 1.29
CA TYR A 21 -2.95 15.06 0.20
C TYR A 21 -3.84 15.51 -0.96
N VAL A 22 -4.82 14.69 -1.36
CA VAL A 22 -5.77 15.04 -2.43
C VAL A 22 -6.70 16.17 -1.98
N GLU A 23 -7.26 16.09 -0.77
CA GLU A 23 -8.17 17.09 -0.20
C GLU A 23 -7.50 18.45 0.02
N SER A 24 -6.19 18.46 0.27
CA SER A 24 -5.37 19.68 0.43
C SER A 24 -4.85 20.25 -0.91
N ALA A 25 -5.36 19.77 -2.04
CA ALA A 25 -4.92 20.15 -3.38
C ALA A 25 -3.41 19.92 -3.64
N GLY A 26 -2.85 18.86 -3.03
CA GLY A 26 -1.49 18.40 -3.29
C GLY A 26 -0.45 18.84 -2.25
N ASP A 27 -0.85 19.16 -1.02
CA ASP A 27 0.11 19.49 0.03
C ASP A 27 0.88 18.23 0.48
N LYS A 28 2.13 18.13 0.03
CA LYS A 28 3.04 17.01 0.30
C LYS A 28 3.37 16.85 1.77
N LEU A 29 3.09 17.83 2.63
CA LEU A 29 3.28 17.71 4.08
C LEU A 29 2.47 16.53 4.66
N HIS A 30 1.31 16.22 4.07
CA HIS A 30 0.49 15.08 4.47
C HIS A 30 1.14 13.71 4.18
N LEU A 31 2.10 13.67 3.25
CA LEU A 31 2.78 12.45 2.81
C LEU A 31 4.11 12.20 3.54
N ALA A 32 4.54 13.12 4.41
CA ALA A 32 5.90 13.13 4.98
C ALA A 32 6.31 11.83 5.70
N ASN A 33 5.34 11.10 6.27
CA ASN A 33 5.59 9.88 7.04
C ASN A 33 5.23 8.58 6.29
N ILE A 34 4.72 8.67 5.05
CA ILE A 34 4.23 7.47 4.34
C ILE A 34 5.35 6.48 4.06
N GLY A 35 6.53 6.95 3.63
CA GLY A 35 7.67 6.06 3.35
C GLY A 35 8.02 5.20 4.56
N GLN A 36 8.18 5.83 5.74
CA GLN A 36 8.44 5.09 6.99
C GLN A 36 7.31 4.11 7.35
N ALA A 37 6.05 4.49 7.13
CA ALA A 37 4.91 3.60 7.39
C ALA A 37 4.94 2.37 6.48
N LEU A 38 5.15 2.55 5.17
CA LEU A 38 5.21 1.46 4.21
C LEU A 38 6.43 0.57 4.43
N ASP A 39 7.59 1.14 4.75
CA ASP A 39 8.77 0.38 5.12
C ASP A 39 8.55 -0.48 6.37
N SER A 40 7.86 0.07 7.39
CA SER A 40 7.49 -0.72 8.58
C SER A 40 6.55 -1.87 8.22
N ALA A 41 5.50 -1.61 7.42
CA ALA A 41 4.58 -2.63 6.96
C ALA A 41 5.29 -3.74 6.17
N ARG A 42 6.17 -3.34 5.24
CA ARG A 42 6.99 -4.24 4.41
C ARG A 42 7.93 -5.09 5.26
N GLY A 43 8.66 -4.45 6.18
CA GLY A 43 9.55 -5.12 7.13
C GLY A 43 8.80 -6.16 7.98
N GLY A 44 7.61 -5.80 8.46
CA GLY A 44 6.73 -6.73 9.17
C GLY A 44 6.38 -7.96 8.34
N MET A 45 6.00 -7.79 7.06
CA MET A 45 5.68 -8.93 6.19
C MET A 45 6.91 -9.80 5.89
N LEU A 46 8.10 -9.21 5.73
CA LEU A 46 9.35 -9.96 5.56
C LEU A 46 9.71 -10.77 6.81
N LEU A 47 9.53 -10.22 8.01
CA LEU A 47 9.74 -10.94 9.27
C LEU A 47 8.83 -12.15 9.42
N LEU A 48 7.63 -12.11 8.82
CA LEU A 48 6.69 -13.22 8.78
C LEU A 48 6.94 -14.20 7.61
N GLY A 49 7.98 -13.99 6.81
CA GLY A 49 8.26 -14.80 5.60
C GLY A 49 7.23 -14.62 4.49
N ARG A 50 6.51 -13.49 4.45
CA ARG A 50 5.46 -13.19 3.47
C ARG A 50 6.00 -12.27 2.37
N GLU A 51 6.98 -12.77 1.63
CA GLU A 51 7.69 -12.01 0.58
C GLU A 51 6.75 -11.43 -0.48
N ARG A 52 5.76 -12.21 -0.93
CA ARG A 52 4.79 -11.77 -1.95
C ARG A 52 4.06 -10.48 -1.53
N VAL A 53 3.55 -10.41 -0.30
CA VAL A 53 2.89 -9.20 0.22
C VAL A 53 3.87 -8.05 0.37
N ALA A 54 5.09 -8.34 0.84
CA ALA A 54 6.13 -7.33 0.96
C ALA A 54 6.47 -6.69 -0.40
N SER A 55 6.50 -7.47 -1.49
CA SER A 55 6.70 -6.95 -2.84
C SER A 55 5.54 -6.05 -3.31
N VAL A 56 4.30 -6.39 -2.98
CA VAL A 56 3.13 -5.54 -3.29
C VAL A 56 3.20 -4.20 -2.54
N ILE A 57 3.60 -4.23 -1.26
CA ILE A 57 3.81 -3.01 -0.46
C ILE A 57 4.93 -2.16 -1.09
N ALA A 58 6.03 -2.78 -1.51
CA ALA A 58 7.14 -2.08 -2.17
C ALA A 58 6.73 -1.44 -3.51
N ALA A 59 5.94 -2.14 -4.32
CA ALA A 59 5.42 -1.59 -5.57
C ALA A 59 4.47 -0.41 -5.32
N SER A 60 3.64 -0.50 -4.28
CA SER A 60 2.76 0.60 -3.84
C SER A 60 3.56 1.82 -3.36
N GLU A 61 4.61 1.60 -2.57
CA GLU A 61 5.53 2.64 -2.11
C GLU A 61 6.20 3.34 -3.29
N LYS A 62 6.67 2.57 -4.28
CA LYS A 62 7.26 3.12 -5.51
C LYS A 62 6.25 3.98 -6.28
N CYS A 63 4.99 3.53 -6.40
CA CYS A 63 3.92 4.32 -7.00
C CYS A 63 3.71 5.65 -6.27
N ILE A 64 3.60 5.62 -4.94
CA ILE A 64 3.42 6.83 -4.14
C ILE A 64 4.61 7.77 -4.30
N GLN A 65 5.83 7.24 -4.27
CA GLN A 65 7.04 8.05 -4.44
C GLN A 65 7.03 8.77 -5.79
N GLN A 66 6.80 8.04 -6.88
CA GLN A 66 6.89 8.60 -8.23
C GLN A 66 5.71 9.54 -8.54
N GLU A 67 4.49 9.12 -8.23
CA GLU A 67 3.27 9.82 -8.66
C GLU A 67 2.87 10.97 -7.72
N LEU A 68 3.14 10.84 -6.41
CA LEU A 68 2.71 11.82 -5.41
C LEU A 68 3.85 12.69 -4.87
N LEU A 69 5.04 12.09 -4.63
CA LEU A 69 6.17 12.82 -4.02
C LEU A 69 7.09 13.47 -5.06
N ASP A 70 7.41 12.78 -6.15
CA ASP A 70 8.35 13.27 -7.17
C ASP A 70 7.63 14.12 -8.24
N SER A 71 6.35 13.84 -8.50
CA SER A 71 5.53 14.61 -9.44
C SER A 71 5.28 16.05 -8.96
N GLN A 72 5.17 16.98 -9.91
CA GLN A 72 4.81 18.38 -9.65
C GLN A 72 3.31 18.66 -9.77
N SER A 73 2.55 17.73 -10.34
CA SER A 73 1.10 17.84 -10.51
C SER A 73 0.37 16.78 -9.68
N LEU A 74 -0.88 17.05 -9.36
CA LEU A 74 -1.75 16.04 -8.77
C LEU A 74 -1.85 14.81 -9.70
N PRO A 75 -1.87 13.60 -9.14
CA PRO A 75 -2.04 12.39 -9.93
C PRO A 75 -3.44 12.31 -10.55
N ASP A 76 -3.59 11.47 -11.56
CA ASP A 76 -4.89 11.15 -12.14
C ASP A 76 -5.80 10.46 -11.10
N GLU A 77 -7.09 10.80 -11.11
CA GLU A 77 -8.08 10.26 -10.18
C GLU A 77 -8.16 8.74 -10.26
N LYS A 78 -8.10 8.17 -11.47
CA LYS A 78 -8.16 6.72 -11.68
C LYS A 78 -6.93 6.03 -11.11
N LEU A 79 -5.76 6.68 -11.16
CA LEU A 79 -4.53 6.16 -10.56
C LEU A 79 -4.68 6.08 -9.04
N LEU A 80 -5.23 7.12 -8.43
CA LEU A 80 -5.49 7.18 -6.98
C LEU A 80 -6.50 6.13 -6.53
N GLU A 81 -7.61 5.97 -7.26
CA GLU A 81 -8.60 4.92 -7.01
C GLU A 81 -7.95 3.52 -7.08
N THR A 82 -7.19 3.25 -8.14
CA THR A 82 -6.54 1.94 -8.34
C THR A 82 -5.52 1.65 -7.23
N LEU A 83 -4.76 2.66 -6.80
CA LEU A 83 -3.83 2.54 -5.68
C LEU A 83 -4.56 2.29 -4.36
N ALA A 84 -5.66 2.99 -4.10
CA ALA A 84 -6.47 2.80 -2.90
C ALA A 84 -7.09 1.39 -2.83
N ASP A 85 -7.55 0.87 -3.96
CA ASP A 85 -8.07 -0.50 -4.10
C ASP A 85 -6.97 -1.54 -3.85
N ALA A 86 -5.78 -1.33 -4.42
CA ALA A 86 -4.62 -2.19 -4.19
C ALA A 86 -4.22 -2.24 -2.71
N LEU A 87 -4.11 -1.08 -2.04
CA LEU A 87 -3.77 -0.98 -0.62
C LEU A 87 -4.86 -1.61 0.27
N SER A 88 -6.13 -1.43 -0.08
CA SER A 88 -7.24 -2.04 0.68
C SER A 88 -7.26 -3.56 0.52
N SER A 89 -6.97 -4.08 -0.68
CA SER A 89 -6.88 -5.53 -0.92
C SER A 89 -5.74 -6.17 -0.12
N VAL A 90 -4.59 -5.49 -0.01
CA VAL A 90 -3.46 -5.90 0.85
C VAL A 90 -3.86 -5.87 2.32
N GLU A 91 -4.53 -4.82 2.78
CA GLU A 91 -4.99 -4.71 4.17
C GLU A 91 -5.91 -5.89 4.54
N TYR A 92 -6.88 -6.23 3.69
CA TYR A 92 -7.76 -7.37 3.91
C TYR A 92 -7.00 -8.71 3.88
N TYR A 93 -5.99 -8.85 3.01
CA TYR A 93 -5.12 -10.02 3.02
C TYR A 93 -4.39 -10.15 4.37
N ILE A 94 -3.78 -9.06 4.84
CA ILE A 94 -3.04 -9.04 6.11
C ILE A 94 -3.97 -9.31 7.30
N ASP A 95 -5.19 -8.78 7.28
CA ASP A 95 -6.22 -9.08 8.29
C ASP A 95 -6.52 -10.58 8.37
N SER A 96 -6.58 -11.25 7.21
CA SER A 96 -6.83 -12.70 7.16
C SER A 96 -5.68 -13.52 7.77
N LEU A 97 -4.43 -13.05 7.69
CA LEU A 97 -3.26 -13.68 8.35
C LEU A 97 -3.45 -13.74 9.87
N GLY A 98 -4.04 -12.70 10.46
CA GLY A 98 -4.25 -12.58 11.91
C GLY A 98 -5.38 -13.47 12.46
N LYS A 99 -6.31 -13.93 11.61
CA LYS A 99 -7.58 -14.54 12.03
C LYS A 99 -7.63 -16.07 11.92
N SER A 100 -6.51 -16.76 11.68
CA SER A 100 -6.49 -18.22 11.42
C SER A 100 -7.47 -18.67 10.33
N SER A 101 -7.80 -17.75 9.43
CA SER A 101 -8.75 -17.96 8.34
C SER A 101 -8.02 -18.52 7.12
N SER A 102 -8.74 -19.10 6.17
CA SER A 102 -8.15 -19.45 4.87
C SER A 102 -7.57 -18.20 4.23
N LEU A 103 -6.27 -18.23 3.93
CA LEU A 103 -5.61 -17.13 3.23
C LEU A 103 -6.31 -16.90 1.90
N ASN A 104 -6.72 -15.65 1.67
CA ASN A 104 -7.38 -15.28 0.43
C ASN A 104 -6.35 -14.73 -0.55
N ASP A 105 -5.63 -15.64 -1.21
CA ASP A 105 -4.61 -15.29 -2.20
C ASP A 105 -5.17 -14.54 -3.42
N ASP A 106 -6.49 -14.60 -3.65
CA ASP A 106 -7.16 -13.82 -4.70
C ASP A 106 -7.15 -12.32 -4.39
N LEU A 107 -7.21 -11.92 -3.11
CA LEU A 107 -7.08 -10.50 -2.72
C LEU A 107 -5.67 -9.98 -3.00
N LEU A 108 -4.66 -10.82 -2.73
CA LEU A 108 -3.28 -10.45 -3.00
C LEU A 108 -3.05 -10.33 -4.51
N LYS A 109 -3.59 -11.28 -5.28
CA LYS A 109 -3.54 -11.24 -6.75
C LYS A 109 -4.25 -10.01 -7.32
N LEU A 110 -5.43 -9.67 -6.78
CA LEU A 110 -6.16 -8.47 -7.17
C LEU A 110 -5.31 -7.21 -6.96
N SER A 111 -4.60 -7.12 -5.84
CA SER A 111 -3.69 -5.98 -5.59
C SER A 111 -2.55 -5.92 -6.60
N GLU A 112 -1.92 -7.06 -6.91
CA GLU A 112 -0.87 -7.16 -7.93
C GLU A 112 -1.37 -6.71 -9.31
N ASP A 113 -2.54 -7.21 -9.72
CA ASP A 113 -3.16 -6.86 -11.01
C ASP A 113 -3.54 -5.36 -11.07
N SER A 114 -4.05 -4.79 -9.97
CA SER A 114 -4.35 -3.36 -9.86
C SER A 114 -3.10 -2.50 -10.04
N LEU A 115 -2.03 -2.77 -9.29
CA LEU A 115 -0.77 -2.02 -9.42
C LEU A 115 -0.17 -2.15 -10.81
N LYS A 116 -0.20 -3.36 -11.38
CA LYS A 116 0.25 -3.60 -12.75
C LYS A 116 -0.53 -2.78 -13.77
N SER A 117 -1.84 -2.61 -13.58
CA SER A 117 -2.69 -1.84 -14.50
C SER A 117 -2.32 -0.34 -14.57
N ILE A 118 -1.71 0.20 -13.52
CA ILE A 118 -1.19 1.57 -13.44
C ILE A 118 0.33 1.65 -13.67
N GLY A 119 0.96 0.56 -14.16
CA GLY A 119 2.36 0.55 -14.57
C GLY A 119 3.36 0.14 -13.48
N TYR A 120 2.89 -0.31 -12.32
CA TYR A 120 3.72 -0.71 -11.18
C TYR A 120 3.68 -2.23 -11.00
N ASP A 121 4.53 -2.93 -11.75
CA ASP A 121 4.61 -4.39 -11.65
C ASP A 121 5.24 -4.84 -10.32
N VAL A 122 4.71 -5.93 -9.77
CA VAL A 122 5.18 -6.53 -8.53
C VAL A 122 6.26 -7.53 -8.91
N VAL A 123 7.51 -7.07 -8.90
CA VAL A 123 8.66 -7.93 -9.19
C VAL A 123 9.04 -8.68 -7.91
N ALA A 124 8.88 -10.00 -7.94
CA ALA A 124 9.28 -10.91 -6.88
C ALA A 124 10.80 -11.10 -6.85
#